data_AF-A0A9X4HTS6-F1
#
_entry.id   AF-A0A9X4HTS6-F1
#
_cell.length_a   1.000
_cell.length_b   1.000
_cell.length_c   1.000
_cell.angle_alpha   90.00
_cell.angle_beta   90.00
_cell.angle_gamma   90.00
#
_symmetry.space_group_name_H-M   'P 1'
#
loop_
_entity.id
_entity.type
_entity.pdbx_description
1 polymer ?
#
loop_
_entity_poly.entity_id
_entity_poly.type
_entity_poly.pdbx_seq_one_letter_code
_entity_poly.pdbx_strand_id
1 'polypeptide(L)' 'MITLTAINRNAIHLAPAAIASVTEAGASSQWHGICAIVRTFDGQVLEVRERAADIAAQVGMRREI' A
#
# COMPACT_ATOMS: atom_id res chain seq x y z
N MET A 1 -7.41 9.87 -4.05
CA MET A 1 -6.89 8.72 -4.81
C MET A 1 -5.40 8.55 -4.52
N ILE A 2 -4.98 7.35 -4.13
CA ILE A 2 -3.57 6.97 -3.93
C ILE A 2 -3.15 6.04 -5.07
N THR A 3 -1.92 6.19 -5.55
CA THR A 3 -1.35 5.33 -6.58
C THR A 3 -0.20 4.57 -5.96
N LEU A 4 -0.24 3.24 -6.06
CA LEU A 4 0.79 2.33 -5.57
C LEU A 4 1.36 1.54 -6.73
N THR A 5 2.55 0.99 -6.55
CA THR A 5 3.26 0.24 -7.57
C THR A 5 3.28 -1.22 -7.16
N ALA A 6 2.60 -2.06 -7.93
CA ALA A 6 2.63 -3.51 -7.75
C ALA A 6 4.03 -4.08 -8.00
N ILE A 7 4.25 -5.32 -7.55
CA ILE A 7 5.51 -6.04 -7.79
C ILE A 7 5.89 -6.13 -9.27
N ASN A 8 4.90 -6.30 -10.15
CA ASN A 8 5.03 -6.35 -11.61
C ASN A 8 5.18 -4.96 -12.27
N ARG A 9 5.34 -3.89 -11.47
CA ARG A 9 5.47 -2.48 -11.89
C ARG A 9 4.21 -1.86 -12.50
N ASN A 10 3.05 -2.52 -12.39
CA ASN A 10 1.79 -1.91 -12.75
C ASN A 10 1.36 -0.91 -11.67
N ALA A 11 0.78 0.21 -12.10
CA ALA A 11 0.13 1.13 -11.20
C ALA A 11 -1.19 0.53 -10.69
N ILE A 12 -1.39 0.55 -9.38
CA ILE A 12 -2.66 0.25 -8.72
C ILE A 12 -3.21 1.56 -8.20
N HIS A 13 -4.43 1.90 -8.58
CA HIS A 13 -5.10 3.10 -8.10
C HIS A 13 -6.21 2.75 -7.12
N LEU A 14 -6.14 3.35 -5.93
CA LEU A 14 -7.09 3.07 -4.85
C LEU A 14 -7.71 4.36 -4.33
N ALA A 15 -8.96 4.28 -3.90
CA ALA A 15 -9.50 5.26 -2.96
C ALA A 15 -8.77 5.09 -1.61
N PRO A 16 -8.33 6.16 -0.93
CA PRO A 16 -7.72 6.05 0.39
C PRO A 16 -8.62 5.31 1.39
N ALA A 17 -9.93 5.55 1.31
CA ALA A 17 -10.94 4.88 2.13
C ALA A 17 -11.11 3.38 1.82
N ALA A 18 -10.60 2.87 0.70
CA ALA A 18 -10.64 1.44 0.39
C ALA A 18 -9.55 0.65 1.14
N ILE A 19 -8.52 1.32 1.66
CA ILE A 19 -7.42 0.69 2.39
C ILE A 19 -7.87 0.39 3.82
N ALA A 20 -7.88 -0.89 4.18
CA ALA A 20 -8.20 -1.36 5.52
C ALA A 20 -6.97 -1.36 6.43
N SER A 21 -5.81 -1.78 5.90
CA SER A 21 -4.56 -1.79 6.66
C SER A 21 -3.34 -1.75 5.75
N VAL A 22 -2.23 -1.21 6.27
CA VAL A 22 -0.92 -1.21 5.62
C VAL A 22 0.07 -1.83 6.60
N THR A 23 0.94 -2.73 6.14
CA THR A 23 1.97 -3.38 6.96
C THR A 23 3.27 -3.44 6.20
N GLU A 24 4.40 -3.19 6.87
CA GLU A 24 5.71 -3.35 6.25
C GLU A 24 5.94 -4.84 5.92
N ALA A 25 6.43 -5.09 4.72
CA ALA A 25 6.75 -6.45 4.31
C ALA A 25 7.99 -6.96 5.07
N GLY A 26 8.08 -8.27 5.29
CA GLY A 26 9.25 -8.89 5.91
C GLY A 26 10.51 -8.77 5.04
N ALA A 27 11.69 -8.89 5.66
CA ALA A 27 12.98 -8.71 4.98
C ALA A 27 13.15 -9.56 3.70
N SER A 28 12.66 -10.80 3.69
CA SER A 28 12.70 -11.66 2.50
C SER A 28 11.89 -11.09 1.33
N SER A 29 10.69 -10.58 1.60
CA SER A 29 9.84 -9.95 0.58
C SER A 29 10.44 -8.64 0.07
N GLN A 30 11.07 -7.87 0.97
CA GLN A 30 11.78 -6.63 0.61
C GLN A 30 12.95 -6.90 -0.33
N TRP A 31 13.66 -8.02 -0.16
CA TRP A 31 14.73 -8.42 -1.08
C TRP A 31 14.22 -8.63 -2.52
N HIS A 32 12.95 -9.04 -2.67
CA HIS A 32 12.28 -9.15 -3.97
C HIS A 32 11.63 -7.83 -4.43
N GLY A 33 11.73 -6.77 -3.64
CA GLY A 33 11.22 -5.44 -3.95
C GLY A 33 9.78 -5.17 -3.50
N ILE A 34 9.20 -6.04 -2.66
CA ILE A 34 7.92 -5.80 -1.99
C ILE A 34 8.22 -5.12 -0.65
N CYS A 35 7.90 -3.84 -0.52
CA CYS A 35 8.18 -3.07 0.69
C CYS A 35 7.00 -3.06 1.68
N ALA A 36 5.76 -3.15 1.17
CA ALA A 36 4.57 -3.19 2.01
C ALA A 36 3.50 -4.13 1.48
N ILE A 37 2.62 -4.52 2.39
CA ILE A 37 1.40 -5.29 2.13
C ILE A 37 0.21 -4.37 2.46
N VAL A 38 -0.61 -4.09 1.46
CA VAL A 38 -1.85 -3.32 1.60
C VAL A 38 -3.03 -4.28 1.54
N ARG A 39 -3.91 -4.20 2.53
CA ARG A 39 -5.18 -4.93 2.54
C ARG A 39 -6.32 -3.95 2.33
N THR A 40 -7.25 -4.29 1.46
CA THR A 40 -8.45 -3.49 1.20
C THR A 40 -9.67 -4.05 1.92
N PHE A 41 -10.71 -3.24 2.10
CA PHE A 41 -11.94 -3.66 2.78
C PHE A 41 -12.75 -4.72 2.02
N ASP A 42 -12.59 -4.80 0.70
CA ASP A 42 -13.17 -5.85 -0.15
C ASP A 42 -12.35 -7.16 -0.13
N GLY A 43 -11.29 -7.22 0.68
CA GLY A 43 -10.54 -8.44 0.94
C GLY A 43 -9.34 -8.68 0.01
N GLN A 44 -8.99 -7.72 -0.85
CA GLN A 44 -7.79 -7.84 -1.67
C GLN A 44 -6.52 -7.66 -0.82
N VAL A 45 -5.47 -8.36 -1.22
CA VAL A 45 -4.12 -8.21 -0.67
C VAL A 45 -3.19 -7.80 -1.79
N LEU A 46 -2.51 -6.68 -1.60
CA LEU A 46 -1.67 -6.04 -2.61
C LEU A 46 -0.24 -5.96 -2.08
N GLU A 47 0.69 -6.56 -2.80
CA GLU A 47 2.12 -6.46 -2.56
C GLU A 47 2.68 -5.28 -3.37
N VAL A 48 3.19 -4.28 -2.66
CA VAL A 48 3.56 -3.00 -3.25
C VAL A 48 4.99 -2.61 -2.94
N ARG A 49 5.54 -1.73 -3.77
CA ARG A 49 6.96 -1.30 -3.72
C ARG A 49 7.19 -0.10 -2.81
N GLU A 50 6.13 0.64 -2.45
CA GLU A 50 6.18 1.75 -1.50
C GLU A 50 6.34 1.23 -0.06
N ARG A 51 7.03 1.98 0.80
CA ARG A 51 7.13 1.63 2.23
C ARG A 51 5.81 1.90 2.93
N ALA A 52 5.51 1.14 3.97
CA ALA A 52 4.27 1.29 4.72
C ALA A 52 4.12 2.70 5.31
N ALA A 53 5.22 3.31 5.75
CA ALA A 53 5.23 4.67 6.28
C ALA A 53 4.81 5.73 5.25
N ASP A 54 5.30 5.62 4.01
CA ASP A 54 4.97 6.56 2.93
C ASP A 54 3.50 6.45 2.52
N ILE A 55 2.97 5.23 2.51
CA ILE A 55 1.55 4.96 2.24
C ILE A 55 0.70 5.52 3.38
N ALA A 56 1.08 5.27 4.64
CA ALA A 56 0.35 5.75 5.82
C ALA A 56 0.29 7.28 5.87
N ALA A 57 1.39 7.97 5.52
CA ALA A 57 1.41 9.42 5.40
C ALA A 57 0.40 9.92 4.35
N GLN A 58 0.35 9.30 3.17
CA GLN A 58 -0.60 9.66 2.10
C GLN A 58 -2.07 9.39 2.46
N VAL A 59 -2.34 8.36 3.25
CA VAL A 59 -3.68 8.05 3.77
C VAL A 59 -4.08 9.02 4.89
N GLY A 60 -3.17 9.29 5.82
CA GLY A 60 -3.39 10.18 6.96
C GLY A 60 -3.58 11.65 6.57
N MET A 61 -2.89 12.12 5.52
CA MET A 61 -3.01 13.49 5.00
C MET A 61 -4.41 13.83 4.45
N ARG A 62 -5.30 12.84 4.30
CA ARG A 62 -6.66 13.00 3.75
C ARG A 62 -7.78 12.84 4.76
N ARG A 63 -7.48 12.86 6.07
CA ARG A 63 -8.52 13.10 7.08
C ARG A 63 -8.76 14.61 7.17
N GLU A 64 -9.51 15.15 6.20
CA GLU A 64 -10.16 16.45 6.36
C GLU A 64 -11.34 16.26 7.32
N ILE A 65 -11.27 16.96 8.46
CA ILE A 65 -12.34 17.13 9.46
C ILE A 65 -13.42 18.06 8.93
#